data_AF-A0AAW5LZ27-F1
#
_entry.id   AF-A0AAW5LZ27-F1
#
_cell.length_a   1.000
_cell.length_b   1.000
_cell.length_c   1.000
_cell.angle_alpha   90.00
_cell.angle_beta   90.00
_cell.angle_gamma   90.00
#
_symmetry.space_group_name_H-M   'P 1'
#
loop_
_entity.id
_entity.type
_entity.pdbx_description
1 polymer ?
#
loop_
_entity_poly.entity_id
_entity_poly.type
_entity_poly.pdbx_seq_one_letter_code
_entity_poly.pdbx_strand_id
1 'polypeptide(L)' 'MSKMRFKLNRAGVRDLLKSPEMQAVLTDKANGIRNRAGDGYASDIYVGKTRANAMVYADSFKAKRDNKKNNTLLKAVKS' A
#
# COMPACT_ATOMS: atom_id res chain seq x y z
N MET A 1 -31.71 -27.61 12.48
CA MET A 1 -30.43 -26.87 12.36
C MET A 1 -30.60 -25.49 12.99
N SER A 2 -29.98 -25.24 14.14
CA SER A 2 -29.97 -23.90 14.74
C SER A 2 -29.26 -22.91 13.80
N LYS A 3 -29.81 -21.70 13.60
CA LYS A 3 -29.16 -20.63 12.82
C LYS A 3 -27.95 -20.12 13.61
N MET A 4 -26.75 -20.60 13.27
CA MET A 4 -25.51 -20.06 13.82
C MET A 4 -25.36 -18.59 13.40
N ARG A 5 -25.17 -17.70 14.38
CA ARG A 5 -24.95 -16.27 14.15
C ARG A 5 -23.47 -15.95 14.35
N PHE A 6 -22.75 -15.75 13.25
CA PHE A 6 -21.38 -15.25 13.29
C PHE A 6 -21.36 -13.74 13.55
N LYS A 7 -20.57 -13.30 14.53
CA LYS A 7 -20.29 -11.88 14.80
C LYS A 7 -18.79 -11.63 14.69
N LEU A 8 -18.40 -10.78 13.74
CA LEU A 8 -17.01 -10.44 13.50
C LEU A 8 -16.40 -9.65 14.68
N ASN A 9 -15.23 -10.08 15.15
CA ASN A 9 -14.42 -9.31 16.10
C ASN A 9 -13.76 -8.11 15.40
N ARG A 10 -14.42 -6.97 15.42
CA ARG A 10 -13.92 -5.76 14.75
C ARG A 10 -12.63 -5.21 15.35
N ALA A 11 -12.41 -5.41 16.65
CA ALA A 11 -11.17 -4.98 17.31
C ALA A 11 -10.00 -5.83 16.83
N GLY A 12 -10.12 -7.16 16.89
CA GLY A 12 -9.11 -8.08 16.40
C GLY A 12 -8.79 -7.89 14.91
N VAL A 13 -9.80 -7.61 14.06
CA VAL A 13 -9.56 -7.28 12.65
C VAL A 13 -8.75 -6.00 12.50
N ARG A 14 -8.98 -4.96 13.31
CA ARG A 14 -8.17 -3.72 13.23
C ARG A 14 -6.74 -3.98 13.67
N ASP A 15 -6.53 -4.80 14.70
CA ASP A 15 -5.19 -5.14 15.17
C ASP A 15 -4.43 -5.93 14.12
N LEU A 16 -5.08 -6.91 13.48
CA LEU A 16 -4.54 -7.60 12.31
C LEU A 16 -4.19 -6.62 11.17
N LEU A 17 -5.07 -5.67 10.84
CA LEU A 17 -4.84 -4.71 9.75
C LEU A 17 -3.75 -3.67 10.05
N LYS A 18 -3.33 -3.52 11.30
CA LYS A 18 -2.20 -2.66 11.71
C LYS A 18 -0.92 -3.45 11.98
N SER A 19 -1.00 -4.79 11.95
CA SER A 19 0.08 -5.64 12.47
C SER A 19 1.38 -5.47 11.68
N PRO A 20 2.54 -5.77 12.28
CA PRO A 20 3.82 -5.74 11.58
C PRO A 20 3.83 -6.61 10.32
N GLU A 21 3.15 -7.75 10.34
CA GLU A 21 3.02 -8.66 9.19
C GLU A 21 2.22 -8.00 8.06
N MET A 22 1.13 -7.30 8.39
CA MET A 22 0.37 -6.55 7.39
C MET A 22 1.21 -5.39 6.81
N GLN A 23 2.01 -4.72 7.64
CA GLN A 23 2.94 -3.69 7.18
C GLN A 23 3.99 -4.27 6.24
N ALA A 24 4.56 -5.43 6.54
CA ALA A 24 5.52 -6.11 5.66
C ALA A 24 4.90 -6.45 4.30
N VAL A 25 3.68 -7.00 4.27
CA VAL A 25 2.94 -7.27 3.02
C VAL A 25 2.75 -5.98 2.21
N LEU A 26 2.37 -4.88 2.86
CA LEU A 26 2.20 -3.59 2.20
C LEU A 26 3.53 -3.03 1.68
N THR A 27 4.61 -3.16 2.45
CA THR A 27 5.97 -2.78 2.04
C THR A 27 6.41 -3.54 0.80
N ASP A 28 6.20 -4.85 0.74
CA ASP A 28 6.58 -5.66 -0.41
C ASP A 28 5.83 -5.23 -1.68
N LYS A 29 4.52 -4.96 -1.56
CA LYS A 29 3.70 -4.45 -2.67
C LYS A 29 4.17 -3.06 -3.11
N ALA A 30 4.44 -2.17 -2.17
CA ALA A 30 4.89 -0.81 -2.47
C ALA A 30 6.28 -0.80 -3.11
N ASN A 31 7.21 -1.62 -2.61
CA ASN A 31 8.53 -1.81 -3.20
C ASN A 31 8.42 -2.36 -4.62
N GLY A 32 7.53 -3.32 -4.87
CA GLY A 32 7.27 -3.84 -6.22
C GLY A 32 6.83 -2.75 -7.20
N ILE A 33 5.89 -1.88 -6.79
CA ILE A 33 5.43 -0.76 -7.62
C ILE A 33 6.55 0.27 -7.82
N ARG A 34 7.26 0.65 -6.75
CA ARG A 34 8.39 1.60 -6.80
C ARG A 34 9.46 1.12 -7.76
N ASN A 35 9.85 -0.15 -7.68
CA ASN A 35 10.88 -0.74 -8.54
C ASN A 35 10.46 -0.74 -10.02
N ARG A 36 9.16 -0.92 -10.32
CA ARG A 36 8.63 -0.78 -11.68
C ARG A 36 8.59 0.67 -12.16
N ALA A 37 8.36 1.62 -11.26
CA ALA A 37 8.35 3.05 -11.58
C ALA A 37 9.76 3.59 -11.86
N GLY A 38 10.78 3.04 -11.19
CA GLY A 38 12.19 3.34 -11.42
C GLY A 38 12.74 4.48 -10.55
N ASP A 39 13.84 5.06 -11.00
CA ASP A 39 14.63 6.01 -10.20
C ASP A 39 13.87 7.29 -9.84
N GLY A 40 14.05 7.75 -8.60
CA GLY A 40 13.46 8.98 -8.10
C GLY A 40 12.00 8.85 -7.64
N TYR A 41 11.46 7.63 -7.63
CA TYR A 41 10.24 7.26 -6.93
C TYR A 41 10.57 6.69 -5.55
N ALA A 42 9.71 6.97 -4.57
CA ALA A 42 9.84 6.51 -3.20
C ALA A 42 8.55 5.85 -2.72
N SER A 43 8.63 5.16 -1.60
CA SER A 43 7.50 4.53 -0.94
C SER A 43 7.62 4.63 0.57
N ASP A 44 6.49 4.76 1.26
CA ASP A 44 6.42 4.81 2.72
C ASP A 44 5.28 3.92 3.27
N ILE A 45 5.26 3.77 4.59
CA ILE A 45 4.22 3.08 5.35
C ILE A 45 3.68 4.02 6.42
N TYR A 46 2.36 4.06 6.54
CA TYR A 46 1.67 4.79 7.58
C TYR A 46 0.62 3.92 8.27
N VAL A 47 0.69 3.84 9.59
CA VAL A 47 -0.30 3.14 10.42
C VAL A 47 -1.35 4.13 10.88
N GLY A 48 -2.52 4.11 10.24
CA GLY A 48 -3.66 4.92 10.61
C GLY A 48 -4.49 4.30 11.74
N LYS A 49 -5.60 4.98 12.08
CA LYS A 49 -6.49 4.59 13.19
C LYS A 49 -7.02 3.15 13.12
N THR A 50 -7.24 2.63 11.92
CA THR A 50 -7.90 1.32 11.72
C THR A 50 -7.08 0.32 10.91
N ARG A 51 -6.01 0.76 10.25
CA ARG A 51 -5.20 -0.06 9.33
C ARG A 51 -3.89 0.62 8.98
N ALA A 52 -2.92 -0.16 8.52
CA ALA A 52 -1.75 0.34 7.80
C ALA A 52 -2.09 0.60 6.31
N ASN A 53 -1.42 1.59 5.73
CA ASN A 53 -1.43 1.88 4.30
C ASN A 53 0.01 2.07 3.81
N ALA A 54 0.25 1.77 2.54
CA ALA A 54 1.49 2.13 1.86
C ALA A 54 1.22 3.18 0.78
N MET A 55 2.15 4.12 0.59
CA MET A 55 2.13 5.07 -0.52
C MET A 55 3.33 4.82 -1.43
N VAL A 56 3.15 5.05 -2.73
CA VAL A 56 4.25 5.16 -3.69
C VAL A 56 4.09 6.48 -4.42
N TYR A 57 5.16 7.27 -4.47
CA TYR A 57 5.10 8.65 -4.95
C TYR A 57 6.35 9.04 -5.72
N ALA A 58 6.20 10.06 -6.58
CA ALA A 58 7.31 10.68 -7.28
C ALA A 58 8.01 11.69 -6.36
N ASP A 59 9.22 11.38 -5.92
CA ASP A 59 9.95 12.19 -4.95
C ASP A 59 10.75 13.29 -5.66
N SER A 60 11.57 12.90 -6.63
CA SER A 60 12.41 13.81 -7.40
C SER A 60 11.64 14.63 -8.43
N PHE A 61 12.15 15.81 -8.80
CA PHE A 61 11.62 16.61 -9.91
C PHE A 61 11.59 15.84 -11.24
N LYS A 62 12.60 15.00 -11.51
CA LYS A 62 12.67 14.16 -12.70
C LYS A 62 11.53 13.14 -12.72
N ALA A 63 11.30 12.45 -11.60
CA ALA A 63 10.21 11.48 -11.46
C ALA A 63 8.83 12.14 -11.56
N LYS A 64 8.65 13.34 -10.99
CA LYS A 64 7.38 14.09 -11.12
C LYS A 64 7.07 14.41 -12.59
N ARG A 65 8.08 14.87 -13.34
CA ARG A 65 7.96 15.13 -14.78
C ARG A 65 7.70 13.85 -15.57
N ASP A 66 8.40 12.78 -15.26
CA ASP A 66 8.21 11.46 -15.87
C ASP A 66 6.78 10.95 -15.66
N ASN A 67 6.33 10.90 -14.40
CA ASN A 67 4.98 10.46 -14.05
C ASN A 67 3.91 11.24 -14.82
N LYS A 68 4.05 12.56 -14.92
CA LYS A 68 3.11 13.43 -15.63
C LYS A 68 3.07 13.15 -17.14
N LYS A 69 4.20 12.83 -17.75
CA LYS A 69 4.29 12.57 -19.20
C LYS A 69 3.87 11.14 -19.57
N ASN A 70 4.21 10.18 -18.72
CA ASN A 70 4.17 8.77 -19.06
C ASN A 70 3.11 7.95 -18.30
N ASN A 71 2.42 8.56 -17.33
CA ASN A 71 1.50 7.90 -16.41
C ASN A 71 2.16 6.73 -15.68
N THR A 72 3.41 6.91 -15.28
CA THR A 72 4.30 5.86 -14.79
C THR A 72 3.71 5.11 -13.60
N LEU A 73 3.22 5.81 -12.56
CA LEU A 73 2.61 5.16 -11.40
C LEU A 73 1.32 4.41 -11.77
N LEU A 74 0.49 4.97 -12.65
CA LEU A 74 -0.74 4.30 -13.10
C LEU A 74 -0.45 2.99 -13.82
N LYS A 75 0.61 2.95 -14.63
CA LYS A 75 1.06 1.72 -15.32
C LYS A 75 1.73 0.75 -14.35
N ALA A 76 2.54 1.25 -13.43
CA ALA A 76 3.22 0.45 -12.43
C ALA A 76 2.24 -0.25 -11.47
N VAL A 77 1.06 0.31 -11.19
CA VAL A 77 0.05 -0.34 -10.33
C VAL A 77 -0.70 -1.49 -11.01
N LYS A 78 -0.83 -1.47 -12.35
CA LYS A 78 -1.60 -2.48 -13.09
C LYS A 78 -0.91 -3.84 -13.26
N SER A 79 0.35 -3.95 -12.82
CA SER A 79 1.25 -5.09 -13.07
C SER A 79 1.29 -6.07 -11.90
#